data_AF-A0A378CNC7-F1
#
_entry.id   AF-A0A378CNC7-F1
#
_cell.length_a   1.000
_cell.length_b   1.000
_cell.length_c   1.000
_cell.angle_alpha   90.00
_cell.angle_beta   90.00
_cell.angle_gamma   90.00
#
_symmetry.space_group_name_H-M   'P 1'
#
loop_
_entity.id
_entity.type
_entity.pdbx_description
1 polymer ?
#
loop_
_entity_poly.entity_id
_entity_poly.type
_entity_poly.pdbx_seq_one_letter_code
_entity_poly.pdbx_strand_id
1 'polypeptide(L)' 'MRNIRFPDLDITGMWVLAVGVFFHLIARLVRKQPELAVQAGEIFGLGMVVFGDTAF' A
#
# COMPACT_ATOMS: atom_id res chain seq x y z
N MET A 1 31.52 10.26 -2.28
CA MET A 1 30.14 9.91 -2.70
C MET A 1 29.75 8.65 -1.93
N ARG A 2 28.78 8.73 -1.00
CA ARG A 2 28.34 7.56 -0.23
C ARG A 2 27.60 6.62 -1.18
N ASN A 3 28.24 5.52 -1.57
CA ASN A 3 27.60 4.48 -2.36
C ASN A 3 26.63 3.73 -1.44
N ILE A 4 25.37 4.19 -1.39
CA ILE A 4 24.29 3.47 -0.72
C ILE A 4 24.00 2.25 -1.60
N ARG A 5 24.78 1.18 -1.42
CA ARG A 5 24.46 -0.11 -2.00
C ARG A 5 23.26 -0.63 -1.24
N PHE A 6 22.09 -0.57 -1.87
CA PHE A 6 20.94 -1.32 -1.39
C PHE A 6 21.35 -2.79 -1.34
N PRO A 7 21.18 -3.47 -0.18
CA PRO A 7 21.46 -4.90 -0.10
C PRO A 7 20.63 -5.64 -1.14
N ASP A 8 21.16 -6.74 -1.69
CA ASP A 8 20.42 -7.59 -2.60
C ASP A 8 19.14 -8.05 -1.90
N LEU A 9 18.04 -7.40 -2.27
CA LEU A 9 16.75 -7.60 -1.68
C LEU A 9 16.13 -8.78 -2.42
N ASP A 10 16.07 -9.92 -1.77
CA ASP A 10 15.38 -11.08 -2.32
C ASP A 10 13.89 -10.76 -2.55
N ILE A 11 13.19 -11.63 -3.28
CA ILE A 11 11.76 -11.44 -3.59
C ILE A 11 10.98 -11.15 -2.30
N THR A 12 11.27 -11.88 -1.22
CA THR A 12 10.67 -11.68 0.10
C THR A 12 10.91 -10.27 0.65
N GLY A 13 12.14 -9.78 0.63
CA GLY A 13 12.50 -8.45 1.09
C GLY A 13 11.84 -7.35 0.27
N MET A 14 11.70 -7.53 -1.05
CA MET A 14 10.96 -6.60 -1.91
C MET A 14 9.49 -6.53 -1.54
N TRP A 15 8.86 -7.68 -1.27
CA TRP A 15 7.48 -7.72 -0.78
C TRP A 15 7.32 -7.00 0.57
N VAL A 16 8.21 -7.27 1.52
CA VAL A 16 8.17 -6.63 2.84
C VAL A 16 8.33 -5.11 2.73
N LEU A 17 9.26 -4.62 1.90
CA LEU A 17 9.40 -3.18 1.66
C LEU A 17 8.18 -2.59 0.95
N ALA A 18 7.64 -3.26 -0.07
CA ALA A 18 6.46 -2.79 -0.78
C ALA A 18 5.26 -2.66 0.16
N VAL A 19 5.01 -3.67 0.99
CA VAL A 19 3.96 -3.66 2.02
C VAL A 19 4.21 -2.56 3.06
N GLY A 20 5.45 -2.42 3.52
CA GLY A 20 5.82 -1.37 4.49
C GLY A 20 5.61 0.05 3.94
N VAL A 21 6.04 0.29 2.69
CA VAL A 21 5.85 1.57 2.00
C VAL A 21 4.37 1.85 1.77
N PHE A 22 3.60 0.84 1.38
CA PHE A 22 2.15 0.95 1.22
C PHE A 22 1.48 1.41 2.52
N PHE A 23 1.72 0.73 3.64
CA PHE A 23 1.16 1.15 4.93
C PHE A 23 1.65 2.53 5.38
N HIS A 24 2.90 2.89 5.10
CA HIS A 24 3.41 4.23 5.41
C HIS A 24 2.67 5.32 4.63
N LEU A 25 2.38 5.09 3.35
CA LEU A 25 1.60 6.01 2.51
C LEU A 25 0.17 6.15 3.02
N ILE A 26 -0.50 5.05 3.34
CA ILE A 26 -1.86 5.06 3.90
C ILE A 26 -1.89 5.78 5.24
N ALA A 27 -0.97 5.48 6.16
CA ALA A 27 -0.88 6.16 7.45
C ALA A 27 -0.65 7.67 7.30
N ARG A 28 0.19 8.05 6.33
CA ARG A 28 0.43 9.47 6.00
C ARG A 28 -0.81 10.14 5.42
N LEU A 29 -1.56 9.45 4.55
CA LEU A 29 -2.80 9.93 3.97
C LEU A 29 -3.86 10.13 5.05
N VAL A 30 -4.11 9.10 5.88
CA VAL A 30 -5.05 9.16 7.02
C VAL A 30 -4.72 10.30 7.96
N ARG A 31 -3.43 10.50 8.29
CA ARG A 31 -3.02 11.57 9.21
C ARG A 31 -3.19 12.96 8.63
N LYS A 32 -2.97 13.16 7.32
CA LYS A 32 -3.05 14.48 6.69
C LYS A 32 -4.44 14.84 6.20
N GLN A 33 -5.17 13.87 5.67
CA GLN A 33 -6.46 14.03 5.00
C GLN A 33 -7.34 12.80 5.31
N PRO A 34 -7.88 12.70 6.53
CA PRO A 34 -8.65 11.53 6.97
C PRO A 34 -9.90 11.31 6.12
N GLU A 35 -10.57 12.38 5.67
CA GLU A 35 -11.78 12.30 4.84
C GLU A 35 -11.50 11.62 3.49
N LEU A 36 -10.39 11.97 2.83
CA LEU A 36 -9.98 11.32 1.58
C LEU A 36 -9.54 9.87 1.79
N ALA A 37 -8.94 9.56 2.94
CA ALA A 37 -8.57 8.19 3.27
C ALA A 37 -9.82 7.30 3.45
N VAL A 38 -10.88 7.82 4.06
CA VAL A 38 -12.17 7.13 4.19
C VAL A 38 -12.77 6.89 2.80
N GLN A 39 -12.87 7.93 1.97
CA GLN A 39 -13.40 7.78 0.61
C GLN A 39 -12.60 6.79 -0.24
N ALA A 40 -11.27 6.84 -0.18
CA ALA A 40 -10.42 5.88 -0.87
C ALA A 40 -10.64 4.45 -0.36
N GLY A 41 -10.82 4.28 0.96
CA GLY A 41 -11.16 2.99 1.57
C GLY A 41 -12.52 2.47 1.13
N GLU A 42 -13.53 3.32 1.04
CA GLU A 42 -14.87 2.98 0.54
C GLU A 42 -14.83 2.54 -0.92
N ILE A 43 -14.14 3.29 -1.79
CA ILE A 43 -13.97 2.93 -3.21
C ILE A 43 -13.23 1.59 -3.34
N PHE A 44 -12.19 1.39 -2.55
CA PHE A 44 -11.41 0.16 -2.56
C PHE A 44 -12.26 -1.04 -2.08
N GLY A 45 -13.02 -0.86 -1.00
CA GLY A 45 -13.94 -1.88 -0.48
C GLY A 45 -15.06 -2.22 -1.46
N LEU A 46 -15.70 -1.22 -2.06
CA LEU A 46 -16.71 -1.42 -3.11
C LEU A 46 -16.12 -2.11 -4.34
N GLY A 47 -14.91 -1.72 -4.75
CA GLY A 47 -14.18 -2.40 -5.82
C GLY A 47 -13.95 -3.87 -5.49
N MET A 48 -13.52 -4.19 -4.27
CA MET A 48 -13.35 -5.59 -3.85
C MET A 48 -14.68 -6.36 -3.80
N VAL A 49 -15.79 -5.75 -3.44
CA VAL A 49 -17.10 -6.43 -3.46
C VAL A 49 -17.55 -6.71 -4.91
N VAL A 50 -17.41 -5.72 -5.80
CA VAL A 50 -17.83 -5.84 -7.20
C VAL A 50 -16.94 -6.79 -8.00
N PHE A 51 -15.62 -6.73 -7.80
CA PHE A 51 -14.66 -7.51 -8.57
C PHE A 51 -14.21 -8.79 -7.86
N GLY A 52 -14.26 -8.85 -6.53
CA GLY A 52 -13.92 -10.05 -5.76
C GLY A 52 -14.94 -11.18 -5.95
N ASP A 53 -16.20 -10.84 -6.20
CA ASP A 53 -17.25 -11.82 -6.55
C ASP A 53 -17.07 -12.39 -7.98
N THR A 54 -16.31 -11.70 -8.85
CA THR A 54 -15.98 -12.21 -10.20
C THR A 54 -14.72 -13.10 -10.24
N ALA A 55 -14.04 -13.27 -9.10
CA ALA A 55 -12.78 -14.00 -9.00
C ALA A 55 -12.88 -15.35 -8.27
N PHE A 56 -14.08 -15.78 -7.87
CA PHE A 56 -14.36 -17.10 -7.28
C PHE A 56 -15.41 -17.88 -8.09
#